data_AF-A0A316BFW0-F1
#
_entry.id   AF-A0A316BFW0-F1
#
_cell.length_a   1.000
_cell.length_b   1.000
_cell.length_c   1.000
_cell.angle_alpha   90.00
_cell.angle_beta   90.00
_cell.angle_gamma   90.00
#
_symmetry.space_group_name_H-M   'P 1'
#
loop_
_entity.id
_entity.type
_entity.pdbx_description
1 polymer ?
#
loop_
_entity_poly.entity_id
_entity_poly.type
_entity_poly.pdbx_seq_one_letter_code
_entity_poly.pdbx_strand_id
1 'polypeptide(L)'
;MISAKRFAQSEAALFKATQDFVQSFADVTDPIIFISGKAKTVQARIAWTILGSTLFQGISYTDMMKLLGALYNAFPEEKLWTLPVPKEDQLMAVAHQVLQGKSWTLMEHLPGIFWSVGSFVRHHQKEGSDLTQWASSRNAEEIWRDLGEVYFMGKGKPRPKAAATIYRLVSPFPLGLGLTLESSPKMPPIPLSMGVRRYLSILGPGKYEKFSELTPDEKYRMAQDVFRELSSKTPNVAAHGLQFFLESGTKEFICRDHFKTCKACPFYEYCKYAIQK
;
A
#
# COMPACT_ATOMS: atom_id res chain seq x y z
N MET A 1 24.16 -13.41 5.75
CA MET A 1 23.35 -12.27 5.32
C MET A 1 24.22 -11.05 5.10
N ILE A 2 24.30 -10.52 3.87
CA ILE A 2 24.86 -9.20 3.58
C ILE A 2 23.92 -8.17 4.20
N SER A 3 24.40 -7.44 5.19
CA SER A 3 23.61 -6.37 5.81
C SER A 3 23.34 -5.26 4.79
N ALA A 4 22.24 -4.53 4.98
CA ALA A 4 21.92 -3.35 4.16
C ALA A 4 23.09 -2.35 4.12
N LYS A 5 23.75 -2.14 5.26
CA LYS A 5 24.96 -1.30 5.38
C LYS A 5 26.12 -1.82 4.53
N ARG A 6 26.40 -3.13 4.56
CA ARG A 6 27.47 -3.71 3.73
C ARG A 6 27.14 -3.59 2.25
N PHE A 7 25.88 -3.81 1.87
CA PHE A 7 25.40 -3.60 0.50
C PHE A 7 25.57 -2.14 0.06
N ALA A 8 25.18 -1.17 0.89
CA ALA A 8 25.35 0.26 0.60
C ALA A 8 26.83 0.65 0.39
N GLN A 9 27.76 -0.03 1.07
CA GLN A 9 29.19 0.18 0.90
C GLN A 9 29.76 -0.52 -0.33
N SER A 10 29.40 -1.78 -0.57
CA SER A 10 29.96 -2.58 -1.66
C SER A 10 29.38 -2.24 -3.02
N GLU A 11 28.13 -1.78 -3.06
CA GLU A 11 27.36 -1.46 -4.27
C GLU A 11 26.94 0.02 -4.26
N ALA A 12 27.88 0.92 -3.91
CA ALA A 12 27.58 2.33 -3.63
C ALA A 12 26.86 3.05 -4.78
N ALA A 13 27.23 2.78 -6.03
CA ALA A 13 26.58 3.37 -7.21
C ALA A 13 25.12 2.91 -7.37
N LEU A 14 24.86 1.61 -7.18
CA LEU A 14 23.51 1.06 -7.21
C LEU A 14 22.68 1.54 -5.99
N PHE A 15 23.30 1.67 -4.83
CA PHE A 15 22.64 2.22 -3.65
C PHE A 15 22.23 3.67 -3.87
N LYS A 16 23.11 4.49 -4.48
CA LYS A 16 22.78 5.85 -4.90
C LYS A 16 21.64 5.89 -5.92
N ALA A 17 21.68 5.04 -6.95
CA ALA A 17 20.58 4.90 -7.91
C ALA A 17 19.25 4.51 -7.23
N THR A 18 19.32 3.69 -6.17
CA THR A 18 18.14 3.31 -5.38
C THR A 18 17.56 4.50 -4.62
N GLN A 19 18.41 5.33 -4.01
CA GLN A 19 17.98 6.56 -3.35
C GLN A 19 17.32 7.51 -4.35
N ASP A 20 17.92 7.70 -5.53
CA ASP A 20 17.38 8.57 -6.57
C ASP A 20 16.03 8.06 -7.11
N PHE A 21 15.89 6.74 -7.26
CA PHE A 21 14.61 6.11 -7.62
C PHE A 21 13.55 6.30 -6.53
N VAL A 22 13.90 6.09 -5.25
CA VAL A 22 12.97 6.34 -4.14
C VAL A 22 12.52 7.79 -4.13
N GLN A 23 13.44 8.73 -4.32
CA GLN A 23 13.15 10.15 -4.29
C GLN A 23 12.24 10.58 -5.46
N SER A 24 12.43 10.02 -6.66
CA SER A 24 11.56 10.35 -7.80
C SER A 24 10.10 9.92 -7.59
N PHE A 25 9.88 8.90 -6.74
CA PHE A 25 8.54 8.41 -6.39
C PHE A 25 8.01 8.97 -5.07
N ALA A 26 8.79 9.77 -4.33
CA ALA A 26 8.36 10.33 -3.05
C ALA A 26 7.11 11.23 -3.20
N ASP A 27 7.01 11.92 -4.33
CA ASP A 27 5.89 12.83 -4.63
C ASP A 27 4.71 12.15 -5.35
N VAL A 28 4.85 10.86 -5.70
CA VAL A 28 3.79 10.11 -6.36
C VAL A 28 2.77 9.66 -5.32
N THR A 29 1.51 10.02 -5.49
CA THR A 29 0.43 9.65 -4.55
C THR A 29 0.23 8.14 -4.48
N ASP A 30 0.11 7.61 -3.25
CA ASP A 30 -0.28 6.21 -3.05
C ASP A 30 -1.63 5.97 -3.77
N PRO A 31 -1.76 4.90 -4.57
CA PRO A 31 -2.95 4.66 -5.39
C PRO A 31 -4.27 4.56 -4.63
N ILE A 32 -4.26 4.11 -3.37
CA ILE A 32 -5.44 4.09 -2.51
C ILE A 32 -5.72 5.50 -1.99
N ILE A 33 -4.69 6.22 -1.54
CA ILE A 33 -4.80 7.62 -1.10
C ILE A 33 -5.31 8.53 -2.21
N PHE A 34 -4.90 8.30 -3.46
CA PHE A 34 -5.36 9.07 -4.61
C PHE A 34 -6.87 9.00 -4.79
N ILE A 35 -7.48 7.83 -4.55
CA ILE A 35 -8.94 7.68 -4.65
C ILE A 35 -9.63 8.12 -3.37
N SER A 36 -9.16 7.66 -2.20
CA SER A 36 -9.80 8.01 -0.92
C SER A 36 -9.72 9.51 -0.65
N GLY A 37 -8.66 10.19 -1.08
CA GLY A 37 -8.47 11.64 -0.97
C GLY A 37 -9.48 12.47 -1.77
N LYS A 38 -10.21 11.88 -2.73
CA LYS A 38 -11.32 12.55 -3.42
C LYS A 38 -12.52 12.78 -2.51
N ALA A 39 -12.62 12.02 -1.42
CA ALA A 39 -13.71 12.15 -0.48
C ALA A 39 -13.69 13.51 0.23
N LYS A 40 -14.89 14.05 0.48
CA LYS A 40 -15.06 15.40 1.04
C LYS A 40 -14.73 15.45 2.52
N THR A 41 -15.16 14.45 3.29
CA THR A 41 -14.97 14.43 4.74
C THR A 41 -13.75 13.60 5.14
N VAL A 42 -13.10 13.95 6.25
CA VAL A 42 -11.98 13.17 6.80
C VAL A 42 -12.42 11.75 7.14
N GLN A 43 -13.61 11.60 7.72
CA GLN A 43 -14.21 10.29 7.98
C GLN A 43 -14.34 9.44 6.71
N ALA A 44 -14.83 10.00 5.61
CA ALA A 44 -14.93 9.27 4.34
C ALA A 44 -13.53 8.89 3.81
N ARG A 45 -12.55 9.81 3.88
CA ARG A 45 -11.16 9.51 3.49
C ARG A 45 -10.59 8.33 4.27
N ILE A 46 -10.83 8.28 5.59
CA ILE A 46 -10.41 7.16 6.45
C ILE A 46 -11.09 5.86 6.02
N ALA A 47 -12.43 5.86 5.91
CA ALA A 47 -13.20 4.67 5.56
C ALA A 47 -12.80 4.09 4.20
N TRP A 48 -12.63 4.96 3.19
CA TRP A 48 -12.18 4.56 1.84
C TRP A 48 -10.73 4.10 1.81
N THR A 49 -9.87 4.62 2.69
CA THR A 49 -8.50 4.14 2.86
C THR A 49 -8.45 2.74 3.47
N ILE A 50 -9.32 2.45 4.45
CA ILE A 50 -9.50 1.11 5.04
C ILE A 50 -10.02 0.14 3.98
N LEU A 51 -11.04 0.53 3.21
CA LEU A 51 -11.58 -0.28 2.12
C LEU A 51 -10.50 -0.61 1.09
N GLY A 52 -9.83 0.41 0.54
CA GLY A 52 -8.79 0.23 -0.46
C GLY A 52 -7.65 -0.67 0.04
N SER A 53 -7.21 -0.49 1.28
CA SER A 53 -6.15 -1.32 1.87
C SER A 53 -6.57 -2.77 2.07
N THR A 54 -7.85 -3.03 2.37
CA THR A 54 -8.40 -4.39 2.49
C THR A 54 -8.48 -5.10 1.14
N LEU A 55 -8.91 -4.37 0.10
CA LEU A 55 -9.05 -4.89 -1.27
C LEU A 55 -7.70 -5.07 -1.98
N PHE A 56 -6.65 -4.38 -1.57
CA PHE A 56 -5.36 -4.42 -2.25
C PHE A 56 -4.57 -5.72 -1.95
N GLN A 57 -4.97 -6.79 -2.63
CA GLN A 57 -4.33 -8.10 -2.61
C GLN A 57 -4.54 -8.80 -3.95
N GLY A 58 -3.46 -9.30 -4.55
CA GLY A 58 -3.53 -10.06 -5.80
C GLY A 58 -4.05 -9.24 -6.99
N ILE A 59 -3.88 -7.91 -6.95
CA ILE A 59 -4.34 -6.97 -7.97
C ILE A 59 -3.24 -5.94 -8.24
N SER A 60 -3.09 -5.50 -9.49
CA SER A 60 -2.15 -4.45 -9.85
C SER A 60 -2.62 -3.08 -9.32
N TYR A 61 -1.72 -2.11 -9.11
CA TYR A 61 -2.18 -0.76 -8.73
C TYR A 61 -3.10 -0.14 -9.78
N THR A 62 -2.83 -0.34 -11.07
CA THR A 62 -3.65 0.20 -12.15
C THR A 62 -5.09 -0.32 -12.06
N ASP A 63 -5.26 -1.63 -11.85
CA ASP A 63 -6.60 -2.24 -11.71
C ASP A 63 -7.24 -1.86 -10.37
N MET A 64 -6.46 -1.77 -9.29
CA MET A 64 -6.94 -1.31 -7.98
C MET A 64 -7.49 0.13 -8.04
N MET A 65 -6.80 1.05 -8.71
CA MET A 65 -7.26 2.43 -8.89
C MET A 65 -8.56 2.51 -9.68
N LYS A 66 -8.66 1.72 -10.77
CA LYS A 66 -9.88 1.65 -11.56
C LYS A 66 -11.04 1.10 -10.73
N LEU A 67 -10.82 0.00 -10.00
CA LEU A 67 -11.84 -0.64 -9.17
C LEU A 67 -12.30 0.29 -8.05
N LEU A 68 -11.37 0.80 -7.24
CA LEU A 68 -11.71 1.68 -6.13
C LEU A 68 -12.36 2.97 -6.61
N GLY A 69 -11.87 3.53 -7.73
CA GLY A 69 -12.44 4.72 -8.36
C GLY A 69 -13.86 4.48 -8.87
N ALA A 70 -14.13 3.34 -9.50
CA ALA A 70 -15.48 3.00 -9.97
C ALA A 70 -16.44 2.73 -8.81
N LEU A 71 -15.99 2.05 -7.76
CA LEU A 71 -16.76 1.86 -6.54
C LEU A 71 -17.10 3.20 -5.89
N TYR A 72 -16.12 4.10 -5.77
CA TYR A 72 -16.34 5.43 -5.21
C TYR A 72 -17.29 6.28 -6.07
N ASN A 73 -17.20 6.20 -7.40
CA ASN A 73 -18.11 6.91 -8.29
C ASN A 73 -19.55 6.37 -8.20
N ALA A 74 -19.73 5.05 -8.08
CA ALA A 74 -21.04 4.42 -7.96
C ALA A 74 -21.66 4.62 -6.58
N PHE A 75 -20.84 4.60 -5.53
CA PHE A 75 -21.26 4.65 -4.12
C PHE A 75 -20.43 5.67 -3.33
N PRO A 76 -20.57 6.97 -3.61
CA PRO A 76 -19.67 7.98 -3.06
C PRO A 76 -19.84 8.20 -1.55
N GLU A 77 -18.79 8.73 -0.94
CA GLU A 77 -18.80 9.23 0.44
C GLU A 77 -19.31 8.18 1.45
N GLU A 78 -20.39 8.51 2.15
CA GLU A 78 -21.02 7.74 3.22
C GLU A 78 -21.80 6.51 2.74
N LYS A 79 -22.00 6.33 1.42
CA LYS A 79 -22.67 5.13 0.89
C LYS A 79 -21.95 3.83 1.24
N LEU A 80 -20.69 3.91 1.68
CA LEU A 80 -19.95 2.79 2.26
C LEU A 80 -20.53 2.30 3.59
N TRP A 81 -21.17 3.16 4.40
CA TRP A 81 -21.66 2.78 5.74
C TRP A 81 -23.09 3.20 6.07
N THR A 82 -23.70 4.15 5.36
CA THR A 82 -25.10 4.54 5.55
C THR A 82 -26.05 3.45 5.05
N LEU A 83 -27.07 3.13 5.85
CA LEU A 83 -28.08 2.14 5.50
C LEU A 83 -29.20 2.76 4.62
N PRO A 84 -29.74 2.02 3.63
CA PRO A 84 -29.27 0.72 3.18
C PRO A 84 -27.93 0.81 2.44
N VAL A 85 -27.01 -0.12 2.75
CA VAL A 85 -25.75 -0.25 1.99
C VAL A 85 -26.01 -0.85 0.60
N PRO A 86 -25.16 -0.56 -0.40
CA PRO A 86 -25.23 -1.18 -1.72
C PRO A 86 -25.36 -2.70 -1.66
N LYS A 87 -26.22 -3.23 -2.52
CA LYS A 87 -26.46 -4.68 -2.60
C LYS A 87 -25.28 -5.37 -3.30
N GLU A 88 -25.15 -6.66 -3.04
CA GLU A 88 -24.10 -7.52 -3.61
C GLU A 88 -24.07 -7.48 -5.14
N ASP A 89 -25.22 -7.63 -5.79
CA ASP A 89 -25.35 -7.58 -7.25
C ASP A 89 -24.85 -6.25 -7.85
N GLN A 90 -25.10 -5.13 -7.17
CA GLN A 90 -24.64 -3.81 -7.60
C GLN A 90 -23.11 -3.68 -7.47
N LEU A 91 -22.53 -4.14 -6.36
CA LEU A 91 -21.08 -4.10 -6.15
C LEU A 91 -20.35 -5.00 -7.15
N MET A 92 -20.87 -6.20 -7.38
CA MET A 92 -20.31 -7.15 -8.33
C MET A 92 -20.42 -6.64 -9.77
N ALA A 93 -21.54 -6.00 -10.15
CA ALA A 93 -21.69 -5.40 -11.47
C ALA A 93 -20.61 -4.34 -11.75
N VAL A 94 -20.33 -3.45 -10.78
CA VAL A 94 -19.25 -2.45 -10.90
C VAL A 94 -17.89 -3.13 -11.06
N ALA A 95 -17.60 -4.14 -10.25
CA ALA A 95 -16.31 -4.84 -10.31
C ALA A 95 -16.11 -5.59 -11.64
N HIS A 96 -17.13 -6.32 -12.12
CA HIS A 96 -17.07 -7.03 -13.40
C HIS A 96 -16.90 -6.07 -14.58
N GLN A 97 -17.60 -4.94 -14.58
CA GLN A 97 -17.46 -3.92 -15.63
C GLN A 97 -16.02 -3.40 -15.72
N VAL A 98 -15.38 -3.15 -14.58
CA VAL A 98 -14.03 -2.56 -14.54
C VAL A 98 -12.94 -3.59 -14.82
N LEU A 99 -13.08 -4.79 -14.26
CA LEU A 99 -12.04 -5.82 -14.34
C LEU A 99 -12.16 -6.65 -15.63
N GLN A 100 -13.25 -6.54 -16.40
CA GLN A 100 -13.41 -7.10 -17.75
C GLN A 100 -13.00 -8.57 -17.86
N GLY A 101 -13.39 -9.39 -16.87
CA GLY A 101 -13.08 -10.82 -16.85
C GLY A 101 -11.67 -11.19 -16.34
N LYS A 102 -10.84 -10.23 -15.92
CA LYS A 102 -9.61 -10.54 -15.20
C LYS A 102 -9.93 -11.29 -13.91
N SER A 103 -9.25 -12.42 -13.70
CA SER A 103 -9.34 -13.14 -12.44
C SER A 103 -8.71 -12.33 -11.31
N TRP A 104 -9.46 -12.12 -10.24
CA TRP A 104 -8.98 -11.48 -9.02
C TRP A 104 -9.48 -12.28 -7.82
N THR A 105 -8.56 -12.66 -6.94
CA THR A 105 -8.81 -13.62 -5.85
C THR A 105 -9.81 -13.15 -4.81
N LEU A 106 -10.10 -11.84 -4.74
CA LEU A 106 -11.06 -11.29 -3.78
C LEU A 106 -12.39 -10.87 -4.43
N MET A 107 -12.61 -11.20 -5.71
CA MET A 107 -13.82 -10.79 -6.44
C MET A 107 -15.10 -11.16 -5.69
N GLU A 108 -15.27 -12.44 -5.34
CA GLU A 108 -16.44 -12.95 -4.61
C GLU A 108 -16.55 -12.41 -3.17
N HIS A 109 -15.43 -11.92 -2.62
CA HIS A 109 -15.38 -11.39 -1.26
C HIS A 109 -15.62 -9.88 -1.20
N LEU A 110 -15.66 -9.19 -2.35
CA LEU A 110 -15.86 -7.74 -2.41
C LEU A 110 -17.09 -7.26 -1.62
N PRO A 111 -18.29 -7.86 -1.77
CA PRO A 111 -19.48 -7.44 -1.01
C PRO A 111 -19.28 -7.60 0.50
N GLY A 112 -18.71 -8.72 0.94
CA GLY A 112 -18.43 -8.99 2.34
C GLY A 112 -17.41 -8.01 2.94
N ILE A 113 -16.37 -7.66 2.18
CA ILE A 113 -15.38 -6.65 2.58
C ILE A 113 -16.03 -5.27 2.67
N PHE A 114 -16.79 -4.87 1.66
CA PHE A 114 -17.49 -3.58 1.62
C PHE A 114 -18.42 -3.43 2.83
N TRP A 115 -19.24 -4.46 3.09
CA TRP A 115 -20.15 -4.49 4.23
C TRP A 115 -19.41 -4.47 5.57
N SER A 116 -18.31 -5.21 5.70
CA SER A 116 -17.52 -5.26 6.92
C SER A 116 -16.87 -3.93 7.25
N VAL A 117 -16.32 -3.23 6.26
CA VAL A 117 -15.81 -1.86 6.46
C VAL A 117 -16.95 -0.92 6.85
N GLY A 118 -18.10 -1.00 6.18
CA GLY A 118 -19.27 -0.22 6.58
C GLY A 118 -19.73 -0.49 8.02
N SER A 119 -19.65 -1.75 8.47
CA SER A 119 -19.96 -2.15 9.83
C SER A 119 -18.98 -1.57 10.84
N PHE A 120 -17.68 -1.59 10.51
CA PHE A 120 -16.63 -0.97 11.32
C PHE A 120 -16.91 0.54 11.53
N VAL A 121 -17.25 1.27 10.46
CA VAL A 121 -17.60 2.70 10.59
C VAL A 121 -18.81 2.92 11.49
N ARG A 122 -19.89 2.16 11.28
CA ARG A 122 -21.10 2.28 12.11
C ARG A 122 -20.86 1.90 13.57
N HIS A 123 -19.97 0.95 13.85
CA HIS A 123 -19.64 0.52 15.21
C HIS A 123 -18.99 1.68 15.97
N HIS A 124 -17.95 2.29 15.41
CA HIS A 124 -17.26 3.41 16.07
C HIS A 124 -18.13 4.67 16.17
N GLN A 125 -18.98 4.94 15.17
CA GLN A 125 -19.95 6.05 15.25
C GLN A 125 -20.94 5.90 16.41
N LYS A 126 -21.39 4.68 16.71
CA LYS A 126 -22.34 4.42 17.81
C LYS A 126 -21.73 4.65 19.19
N GLU A 127 -20.42 4.50 19.32
CA GLU A 127 -19.68 4.75 20.56
C GLU A 127 -19.44 6.25 20.81
N GLY A 128 -20.06 7.13 20.01
CA GLY A 128 -19.97 8.58 20.16
C GLY A 128 -18.73 9.19 19.50
N SER A 129 -17.90 8.39 18.82
CA SER A 129 -16.71 8.85 18.09
C SER A 129 -16.86 8.67 16.57
N ASP A 130 -16.61 9.71 15.79
CA ASP A 130 -16.39 9.51 14.35
C ASP A 130 -15.02 8.86 14.11
N LEU A 131 -14.72 8.45 12.87
CA LEU A 131 -13.41 7.86 12.56
C LEU A 131 -12.25 8.84 12.78
N THR A 132 -12.51 10.15 12.75
CA THR A 132 -11.49 11.17 13.01
C THR A 132 -11.09 11.11 14.49
N GLN A 133 -12.07 11.11 15.38
CA GLN A 133 -11.88 10.99 16.82
C GLN A 133 -11.26 9.64 17.17
N TRP A 134 -11.79 8.54 16.63
CA TRP A 134 -11.23 7.19 16.79
C TRP A 134 -9.73 7.16 16.43
N ALA A 135 -9.33 7.73 15.29
CA ALA A 135 -7.92 7.74 14.90
C ALA A 135 -7.07 8.58 15.87
N SER A 136 -7.57 9.73 16.32
CA SER A 136 -6.82 10.61 17.22
C SER A 136 -6.72 10.13 18.67
N SER A 137 -7.66 9.29 19.12
CA SER A 137 -7.74 8.78 20.50
C SER A 137 -7.14 7.37 20.67
N ARG A 138 -6.41 6.89 19.67
CA ARG A 138 -5.85 5.55 19.62
C ARG A 138 -4.40 5.61 19.25
N ASN A 139 -3.58 4.73 19.82
CA ASN A 139 -2.23 4.51 19.34
C ASN A 139 -2.21 3.47 18.21
N ALA A 140 -1.05 3.30 17.55
CA ALA A 140 -0.92 2.39 16.41
C ALA A 140 -1.21 0.91 16.73
N GLU A 141 -0.94 0.44 17.95
CA GLU A 141 -1.21 -0.95 18.34
C GLU A 141 -2.71 -1.21 18.53
N GLU A 142 -3.43 -0.22 19.08
CA GLU A 142 -4.88 -0.31 19.22
C GLU A 142 -5.57 -0.22 17.86
N ILE A 143 -5.17 0.70 16.99
CA ILE A 143 -5.69 0.75 15.61
C ILE A 143 -5.42 -0.59 14.90
N TRP A 144 -4.24 -1.18 15.10
CA TRP A 144 -3.92 -2.48 14.53
C TRP A 144 -4.85 -3.61 15.02
N ARG A 145 -5.26 -3.54 16.30
CA ARG A 145 -6.23 -4.47 16.89
C ARG A 145 -7.63 -4.23 16.33
N ASP A 146 -8.11 -2.99 16.34
CA ASP A 146 -9.44 -2.57 15.90
C ASP A 146 -9.66 -2.89 14.42
N LEU A 147 -8.64 -2.65 13.56
CA LEU A 147 -8.68 -3.07 12.16
C LEU A 147 -8.86 -4.59 11.98
N GLY A 148 -8.60 -5.39 13.01
CA GLY A 148 -8.88 -6.83 13.03
C GLY A 148 -10.37 -7.20 12.98
N GLU A 149 -11.26 -6.25 13.27
CA GLU A 149 -12.71 -6.40 13.13
C GLU A 149 -13.14 -6.42 11.66
N VAL A 150 -12.32 -5.84 10.77
CA VAL A 150 -12.58 -5.80 9.34
C VAL A 150 -12.25 -7.16 8.72
N TYR A 151 -13.25 -7.78 8.12
CA TYR A 151 -13.13 -9.02 7.36
C TYR A 151 -12.09 -8.87 6.24
N PHE A 152 -11.27 -9.90 6.01
CA PHE A 152 -10.10 -9.88 5.11
C PHE A 152 -8.94 -8.93 5.45
N MET A 153 -8.92 -8.27 6.62
CA MET A 153 -7.75 -7.50 7.06
C MET A 153 -6.53 -8.39 7.44
N GLY A 154 -6.76 -9.70 7.59
CA GLY A 154 -5.74 -10.73 7.82
C GLY A 154 -5.79 -11.29 9.24
N LYS A 155 -5.41 -12.56 9.40
CA LYS A 155 -5.48 -13.30 10.69
C LYS A 155 -4.11 -13.63 11.30
N GLY A 156 -3.02 -13.47 10.55
CA GLY A 156 -1.65 -13.81 10.99
C GLY A 156 -0.89 -12.65 11.65
N LYS A 157 0.22 -12.97 12.32
CA LYS A 157 1.21 -11.99 12.78
C LYS A 157 2.43 -12.04 11.85
N PRO A 158 2.85 -10.91 11.23
CA PRO A 158 2.17 -9.61 11.18
C PRO A 158 0.91 -9.62 10.28
N ARG A 159 -0.04 -8.71 10.52
CA ARG A 159 -1.18 -8.42 9.62
C ARG A 159 -0.77 -7.32 8.62
N PRO A 160 -0.31 -7.66 7.40
CA PRO A 160 0.31 -6.68 6.50
C PRO A 160 -0.67 -5.61 6.00
N LYS A 161 -1.96 -5.95 5.82
CA LYS A 161 -2.98 -4.98 5.39
C LYS A 161 -3.27 -3.97 6.49
N ALA A 162 -3.43 -4.41 7.74
CA ALA A 162 -3.60 -3.50 8.88
C ALA A 162 -2.40 -2.56 9.05
N ALA A 163 -1.18 -3.09 8.93
CA ALA A 163 0.03 -2.28 8.95
C ALA A 163 0.05 -1.25 7.79
N ALA A 164 -0.30 -1.67 6.57
CA ALA A 164 -0.39 -0.76 5.42
C ALA A 164 -1.44 0.34 5.63
N THR A 165 -2.61 -0.02 6.17
CA THR A 165 -3.64 0.95 6.53
C THR A 165 -3.11 1.96 7.53
N ILE A 166 -2.45 1.53 8.61
CA ILE A 166 -1.88 2.44 9.62
C ILE A 166 -0.88 3.41 8.98
N TYR A 167 0.06 2.93 8.17
CA TYR A 167 0.99 3.81 7.46
C TYR A 167 0.28 4.80 6.53
N ARG A 168 -0.79 4.39 5.84
CA ARG A 168 -1.61 5.27 5.01
C ARG A 168 -2.43 6.28 5.81
N LEU A 169 -2.81 5.97 7.04
CA LEU A 169 -3.50 6.92 7.92
C LEU A 169 -2.52 8.00 8.41
N VAL A 170 -1.32 7.61 8.86
CA VAL A 170 -0.40 8.52 9.57
C VAL A 170 0.62 9.23 8.69
N SER A 171 1.04 8.61 7.57
CA SER A 171 2.05 9.24 6.71
C SER A 171 1.47 10.51 6.10
N PRO A 172 2.27 11.59 5.94
CA PRO A 172 1.80 12.79 5.27
C PRO A 172 1.43 12.50 3.80
N PHE A 173 0.63 13.38 3.21
CA PHE A 173 0.45 13.39 1.77
C PHE A 173 1.83 13.55 1.09
N PRO A 174 2.13 12.80 0.01
CA PRO A 174 1.21 12.00 -0.82
C PRO A 174 1.14 10.51 -0.47
N LEU A 175 1.81 10.07 0.61
CA LEU A 175 1.88 8.67 1.04
C LEU A 175 0.65 8.26 1.88
N GLY A 176 0.04 9.22 2.55
CA GLY A 176 -1.07 8.99 3.47
C GLY A 176 -1.94 10.21 3.72
N LEU A 177 -2.79 10.12 4.75
CA LEU A 177 -3.74 11.15 5.14
C LEU A 177 -3.17 12.17 6.15
N GLY A 178 -1.98 11.92 6.73
CA GLY A 178 -1.34 12.81 7.69
C GLY A 178 -2.06 12.90 9.03
N LEU A 179 -2.78 11.85 9.44
CA LEU A 179 -3.49 11.84 10.72
C LEU A 179 -2.51 11.71 11.88
N THR A 180 -2.78 12.47 12.94
CA THR A 180 -2.07 12.34 14.21
C THR A 180 -2.78 11.29 15.05
N LEU A 181 -2.03 10.27 15.46
CA LEU A 181 -2.49 9.26 16.42
C LEU A 181 -2.04 9.65 17.83
N GLU A 182 -2.61 9.00 18.84
CA GLU A 182 -2.02 9.03 20.17
C GLU A 182 -0.59 8.46 20.13
N SER A 183 0.30 9.04 20.95
CA SER A 183 1.71 8.67 20.99
C SER A 183 1.86 7.16 21.17
N SER A 184 2.41 6.50 20.15
CA SER A 184 2.69 5.08 20.21
C SER A 184 4.19 4.86 20.45
N PRO A 185 4.57 4.03 21.43
CA PRO A 185 5.96 3.62 21.57
C PRO A 185 6.42 2.71 20.41
N LYS A 186 5.49 2.16 19.61
CA LYS A 186 5.80 1.13 18.62
C LYS A 186 4.86 1.15 17.43
N MET A 187 5.37 1.57 16.28
CA MET A 187 4.69 1.38 15.01
C MET A 187 4.74 -0.08 14.57
N PRO A 188 3.71 -0.61 13.87
CA PRO A 188 3.83 -1.88 13.20
C PRO A 188 4.95 -1.79 12.16
N PRO A 189 5.66 -2.89 11.87
CA PRO A 189 6.71 -2.82 10.87
C PRO A 189 6.14 -2.57 9.47
N ILE A 190 6.98 -2.00 8.59
CA ILE A 190 6.53 -1.52 7.28
C ILE A 190 6.16 -2.71 6.38
N PRO A 191 4.98 -2.73 5.74
CA PRO A 191 4.56 -3.83 4.88
C PRO A 191 5.52 -4.09 3.71
N LEU A 192 5.70 -5.36 3.38
CA LEU A 192 6.57 -5.81 2.30
C LEU A 192 5.75 -5.98 0.99
N SER A 193 5.70 -4.91 0.18
CA SER A 193 5.02 -4.91 -1.12
C SER A 193 5.73 -5.79 -2.16
N MET A 194 5.02 -6.12 -3.25
CA MET A 194 5.61 -6.90 -4.34
C MET A 194 6.74 -6.16 -5.07
N GLY A 195 6.64 -4.83 -5.23
CA GLY A 195 7.71 -4.01 -5.79
C GLY A 195 8.99 -4.08 -4.95
N VAL A 196 8.86 -3.95 -3.63
CA VAL A 196 9.99 -4.12 -2.70
C VAL A 196 10.58 -5.52 -2.80
N ARG A 197 9.75 -6.58 -2.83
CA ARG A 197 10.23 -7.97 -2.99
C ARG A 197 11.04 -8.14 -4.28
N ARG A 198 10.52 -7.62 -5.41
CA ARG A 198 11.22 -7.66 -6.70
C ARG A 198 12.55 -6.91 -6.61
N TYR A 199 12.55 -5.71 -6.04
CA TYR A 199 13.78 -4.93 -5.85
C TYR A 199 14.81 -5.70 -5.03
N LEU A 200 14.44 -6.18 -3.83
CA LEU A 200 15.35 -6.92 -2.93
C LEU A 200 15.93 -8.16 -3.59
N SER A 201 15.13 -8.86 -4.41
CA SER A 201 15.56 -10.07 -5.10
C SER A 201 16.45 -9.83 -6.33
N ILE A 202 16.25 -8.73 -7.05
CA ILE A 202 16.89 -8.47 -8.35
C ILE A 202 18.10 -7.54 -8.21
N LEU A 203 17.93 -6.44 -7.46
CA LEU A 203 18.92 -5.38 -7.34
C LEU A 203 19.44 -5.23 -5.90
N GLY A 204 18.63 -5.53 -4.90
CA GLY A 204 18.98 -5.37 -3.49
C GLY A 204 19.87 -6.49 -2.93
N PRO A 205 20.13 -6.46 -1.61
CA PRO A 205 21.02 -7.41 -0.94
C PRO A 205 20.58 -8.87 -1.07
N GLY A 206 19.28 -9.13 -1.28
CA GLY A 206 18.74 -10.47 -1.49
C GLY A 206 19.23 -11.16 -2.77
N LYS A 207 19.78 -10.41 -3.74
CA LYS A 207 20.42 -10.96 -4.93
C LYS A 207 21.58 -11.92 -4.58
N TYR A 208 22.35 -11.61 -3.55
CA TYR A 208 23.53 -12.40 -3.15
C TYR A 208 23.18 -13.59 -2.24
N GLU A 209 21.96 -13.62 -1.71
CA GLU A 209 21.50 -14.62 -0.74
C GLU A 209 20.39 -15.52 -1.28
N LYS A 210 20.12 -15.45 -2.59
CA LYS A 210 18.98 -16.11 -3.23
C LYS A 210 17.69 -15.82 -2.48
N PHE A 211 17.23 -14.57 -2.56
CA PHE A 211 16.04 -14.08 -1.86
C PHE A 211 14.82 -15.02 -1.86
N SER A 212 14.60 -15.82 -2.92
CA SER A 212 13.52 -16.81 -2.98
C SER A 212 13.58 -17.85 -1.86
N GLU A 213 14.79 -18.30 -1.48
CA GLU A 213 15.05 -19.35 -0.48
C GLU A 213 14.91 -18.85 0.97
N LEU A 214 14.92 -17.53 1.19
CA LEU A 214 14.76 -16.93 2.52
C LEU A 214 13.35 -17.16 3.10
N THR A 215 13.28 -17.34 4.41
CA THR A 215 12.01 -17.38 5.15
C THR A 215 11.27 -16.03 5.07
N PRO A 216 9.94 -15.99 5.30
CA PRO A 216 9.20 -14.75 5.35
C PRO A 216 9.78 -13.71 6.32
N ASP A 217 10.25 -14.14 7.50
CA ASP A 217 10.81 -13.24 8.52
C ASP A 217 12.18 -12.69 8.14
N GLU A 218 13.01 -13.48 7.45
CA GLU A 218 14.29 -13.00 6.90
C GLU A 218 14.08 -11.97 5.79
N LYS A 219 13.16 -12.24 4.85
CA LYS A 219 12.77 -11.28 3.82
C LYS A 219 12.30 -9.97 4.43
N TYR A 220 11.53 -10.07 5.51
CA TYR A 220 10.96 -8.92 6.19
C TYR A 220 12.01 -8.12 6.96
N ARG A 221 12.90 -8.77 7.72
CA ARG A 221 14.03 -8.11 8.39
C ARG A 221 14.94 -7.39 7.38
N MET A 222 15.31 -8.07 6.31
CA MET A 222 16.11 -7.49 5.22
C MET A 222 15.44 -6.24 4.64
N ALA A 223 14.13 -6.26 4.42
CA ALA A 223 13.39 -5.10 3.94
C ALA A 223 13.45 -3.93 4.93
N GLN A 224 13.20 -4.17 6.23
CA GLN A 224 13.26 -3.11 7.25
C GLN A 224 14.65 -2.49 7.36
N ASP A 225 15.72 -3.30 7.21
CA ASP A 225 17.09 -2.81 7.23
C ASP A 225 17.37 -1.92 6.02
N VAL A 226 16.95 -2.34 4.82
CA VAL A 226 17.09 -1.54 3.60
C VAL A 226 16.30 -0.23 3.69
N PHE A 227 15.08 -0.25 4.23
CA PHE A 227 14.29 0.98 4.37
C PHE A 227 14.96 2.01 5.29
N ARG A 228 15.52 1.55 6.42
CA ARG A 228 16.23 2.42 7.37
C ARG A 228 17.53 2.96 6.80
N GLU A 229 18.24 2.18 5.99
CA GLU A 229 19.46 2.62 5.33
C GLU A 229 19.16 3.65 4.22
N LEU A 230 18.06 3.46 3.47
CA LEU A 230 17.66 4.38 2.40
C LEU A 230 17.09 5.70 2.93
N SER A 231 16.32 5.66 4.01
CA SER A 231 15.78 6.84 4.69
C SER A 231 15.71 6.61 6.20
N SER A 232 16.72 7.08 6.92
CA SER A 232 16.82 6.86 8.37
C SER A 232 15.74 7.58 9.18
N LYS A 233 15.29 8.75 8.71
CA LYS A 233 14.25 9.56 9.36
C LYS A 233 12.84 9.09 8.98
N THR A 234 12.64 8.68 7.73
CA THR A 234 11.32 8.31 7.20
C THR A 234 11.40 7.01 6.38
N PRO A 235 11.61 5.84 7.03
CA PRO A 235 11.79 4.57 6.31
C PRO A 235 10.58 4.18 5.45
N ASN A 236 9.38 4.67 5.78
CA ASN A 236 8.16 4.50 4.99
C ASN A 236 8.27 5.11 3.58
N VAL A 237 9.04 6.19 3.39
CA VAL A 237 9.29 6.78 2.06
C VAL A 237 10.06 5.82 1.16
N ALA A 238 11.05 5.12 1.71
CA ALA A 238 11.79 4.10 0.97
C ALA A 238 10.87 2.95 0.53
N ALA A 239 10.00 2.47 1.43
CA ALA A 239 9.02 1.44 1.10
C ALA A 239 8.01 1.91 0.05
N HIS A 240 7.56 3.16 0.15
CA HIS A 240 6.66 3.78 -0.81
C HIS A 240 7.29 3.87 -2.20
N GLY A 241 8.50 4.42 -2.32
CA GLY A 241 9.17 4.53 -3.62
C GLY A 241 9.43 3.16 -4.26
N LEU A 242 9.94 2.21 -3.48
CA LEU A 242 10.26 0.87 -3.97
C LEU A 242 9.02 0.03 -4.34
N GLN A 243 7.81 0.39 -3.87
CA GLN A 243 6.59 -0.34 -4.25
C GLN A 243 6.30 -0.28 -5.75
N PHE A 244 6.81 0.75 -6.45
CA PHE A 244 6.62 0.94 -7.89
C PHE A 244 7.65 0.20 -8.76
N PHE A 245 8.65 -0.45 -8.14
CA PHE A 245 9.67 -1.18 -8.89
C PHE A 245 9.08 -2.39 -9.63
N LEU A 246 9.18 -2.36 -10.97
CA LEU A 246 8.63 -3.37 -11.89
C LEU A 246 7.15 -3.69 -11.63
N GLU A 247 6.40 -2.69 -11.21
CA GLU A 247 4.98 -2.81 -10.94
C GLU A 247 4.17 -2.53 -12.21
N SER A 248 3.10 -3.29 -12.43
CA SER A 248 2.33 -3.25 -13.68
C SER A 248 1.69 -1.88 -13.90
N GLY A 249 2.11 -1.23 -14.99
CA GLY A 249 1.58 0.05 -15.46
C GLY A 249 0.50 -0.12 -16.51
N THR A 250 0.22 0.96 -17.24
CA THR A 250 -0.83 0.97 -18.28
C THR A 250 -0.47 0.14 -19.50
N LYS A 251 0.79 0.20 -19.92
CA LYS A 251 1.33 -0.59 -21.05
C LYS A 251 2.28 -1.69 -20.58
N GLU A 252 3.20 -1.35 -19.68
CA GLU A 252 4.17 -2.31 -19.13
C GLU A 252 4.39 -2.06 -17.64
N PHE A 253 5.30 -1.14 -17.28
CA PHE A 253 5.64 -0.86 -15.88
C PHE A 253 5.41 0.60 -15.52
N ILE A 254 4.97 0.86 -14.28
CA ILE A 254 4.75 2.21 -13.74
C ILE A 254 6.02 3.06 -13.84
N CYS A 255 7.20 2.48 -13.60
CA CYS A 255 8.46 3.21 -13.74
C CYS A 255 8.69 3.76 -15.15
N ARG A 256 8.22 3.08 -16.20
CA ARG A 256 8.32 3.59 -17.57
C ARG A 256 7.30 4.70 -17.83
N ASP A 257 6.10 4.58 -17.28
CA ASP A 257 5.07 5.62 -17.37
C ASP A 257 5.52 6.92 -16.66
N HIS A 258 6.27 6.77 -15.55
CA HIS A 258 6.85 7.87 -14.77
C HIS A 258 8.04 8.53 -15.49
N PHE A 259 9.09 7.77 -15.83
CA PHE A 259 10.32 8.32 -16.43
C PHE A 259 10.24 8.56 -17.95
N LYS A 260 9.16 8.13 -18.60
CA LYS A 260 8.91 8.16 -20.06
C LYS A 260 9.86 7.29 -20.90
N THR A 261 11.13 7.18 -20.53
CA THR A 261 12.15 6.35 -21.18
C THR A 261 12.95 5.57 -20.14
N CYS A 262 13.48 4.40 -20.52
CA CYS A 262 14.31 3.61 -19.61
C CYS A 262 15.62 4.32 -19.26
N LYS A 263 16.21 5.11 -20.18
CA LYS A 263 17.46 5.86 -19.96
C LYS A 263 17.36 6.92 -18.86
N ALA A 264 16.16 7.46 -18.63
CA ALA A 264 15.90 8.44 -17.58
C ALA A 264 15.68 7.80 -16.20
N CYS A 265 15.51 6.47 -16.12
CA CYS A 265 15.35 5.76 -14.86
C CYS A 265 16.72 5.59 -14.16
N PRO A 266 16.86 5.90 -12.86
CA PRO A 266 18.11 5.68 -12.13
C PRO A 266 18.63 4.24 -12.19
N PHE A 267 17.74 3.26 -12.39
CA PHE A 267 18.12 1.85 -12.54
C PHE A 267 18.51 1.42 -13.95
N TYR A 268 18.63 2.33 -14.93
CA TYR A 268 18.84 1.97 -16.33
C TYR A 268 19.98 0.96 -16.53
N GLU A 269 21.15 1.25 -16.00
CA GLU A 269 22.36 0.41 -16.17
C GLU A 269 22.29 -0.91 -15.39
N TYR A 270 21.41 -1.00 -14.39
CA TYR A 270 21.27 -2.15 -13.51
C TYR A 270 20.07 -3.04 -13.87
N CYS A 271 19.12 -2.52 -14.65
CA CYS A 271 17.84 -3.17 -14.90
C CYS A 271 17.87 -3.98 -16.20
N LYS A 272 17.84 -5.31 -16.07
CA LYS A 272 17.73 -6.23 -17.22
C LYS A 272 16.44 -6.10 -18.05
N TYR A 273 15.44 -5.37 -17.54
CA TYR A 273 14.18 -5.09 -18.23
C TYR A 273 14.20 -3.73 -18.96
N ALA A 274 15.32 -3.00 -18.89
CA ALA A 274 15.49 -1.76 -19.62
C ALA A 274 15.48 -2.06 -21.13
N ILE A 275 14.64 -1.34 -21.87
CA ILE A 275 14.67 -1.40 -23.33
C ILE A 275 15.91 -0.63 -23.79
N GLN A 276 16.87 -1.36 -24.37
CA GLN A 276 18.04 -0.80 -25.04
C GLN A 276 17.62 -0.32 -26.43
N LYS A 277 17.03 0.88 -26.49
CA LYS A 277 16.76 1.63 -27.73
C LYS A 277 17.53 2.93 -27.71
#